data_AF-A0A0Q5FTJ5-F1
#
_entry.id   AF-A0A0Q5FTJ5-F1
#
_cell.length_a   1.000
_cell.length_b   1.000
_cell.length_c   1.000
_cell.angle_alpha   90.00
_cell.angle_beta   90.00
_cell.angle_gamma   90.00
#
_symmetry.space_group_name_H-M   'P 1'
#
loop_
_entity.id
_entity.type
_entity.pdbx_description
1 polymer ?
#
loop_
_entity_poly.entity_id
_entity_poly.type
_entity_poly.pdbx_seq_one_letter_code
_entity_poly.pdbx_strand_id
1 'polypeptide(L)'
;MSSVLFVVTGARTWTLSDGTEHPTGYWAEELLAPYRLLTEAGHDVVFATPGGVEPVADTASLGEGDAAALAEISGLTTPLVLAAVDSSDFAAVYYPGGHGPMQDLAVDADSAALISATVAAGRPLAAVCHGLAALLPALDSAGEPIVAGRRITGFSDEEERIGGLADRAPFLLETSLRALGADVEVTDPWSDHTIVDGLLITGQNPQSSASAAQALVAALA
;
A
#
# COMPACT_ATOMS: atom_id res chain seq x y z
N MET A 1 13.93 18.65 2.57
CA MET A 1 13.74 17.91 1.32
C MET A 1 14.12 16.49 1.63
N SER A 2 13.16 15.58 1.55
CA SER A 2 13.27 14.20 2.03
C SER A 2 12.86 13.28 0.90
N SER A 3 13.47 12.10 0.82
CA SER A 3 13.06 11.06 -0.14
C SER A 3 12.03 10.13 0.49
N VAL A 4 10.96 9.84 -0.23
CA VAL A 4 9.89 8.92 0.16
C VAL A 4 9.87 7.76 -0.82
N LEU A 5 9.91 6.54 -0.29
CA LEU A 5 9.86 5.33 -1.09
C LEU A 5 8.41 4.89 -1.29
N PHE A 6 7.99 4.73 -2.54
CA PHE A 6 6.74 4.08 -2.92
C PHE A 6 7.07 2.62 -3.25
N VAL A 7 6.54 1.69 -2.47
CA VAL A 7 6.62 0.26 -2.76
C VAL A 7 5.34 -0.17 -3.46
N VAL A 8 5.44 -0.45 -4.74
CA VAL A 8 4.31 -0.74 -5.61
C VAL A 8 4.33 -2.22 -5.99
N THR A 9 3.15 -2.85 -6.06
CA THR A 9 3.02 -4.22 -6.57
C THR A 9 3.62 -4.36 -7.96
N GLY A 10 4.34 -5.46 -8.20
CA GLY A 10 4.78 -5.90 -9.53
C GLY A 10 3.79 -6.88 -10.17
N ALA A 11 2.78 -7.34 -9.43
CA ALA A 11 1.78 -8.29 -9.90
C ALA A 11 0.84 -7.66 -10.94
N ARG A 12 0.46 -8.47 -11.94
CA ARG A 12 -0.52 -8.11 -12.99
C ARG A 12 -1.83 -8.89 -12.86
N THR A 13 -1.84 -9.87 -11.98
CA THR A 13 -2.98 -10.75 -11.72
C THR A 13 -3.03 -11.05 -10.23
N TRP A 14 -4.23 -11.34 -9.73
CA TRP A 14 -4.45 -11.94 -8.42
C TRP A 14 -5.07 -13.32 -8.62
N THR A 15 -4.42 -14.36 -8.10
CA THR A 15 -4.89 -15.73 -8.20
C THR A 15 -6.01 -15.97 -7.20
N LEU A 16 -7.23 -16.20 -7.69
CA LEU A 16 -8.41 -16.46 -6.89
C LEU A 16 -8.41 -17.88 -6.29
N SER A 17 -9.33 -18.15 -5.35
CA SER A 17 -9.43 -19.42 -4.63
C SER A 17 -9.69 -20.64 -5.53
N ASP A 18 -10.27 -20.43 -6.72
CA ASP A 18 -10.50 -21.47 -7.72
C ASP A 18 -9.34 -21.63 -8.73
N GLY A 19 -8.25 -20.87 -8.55
CA GLY A 19 -7.08 -20.84 -9.42
C GLY A 19 -7.19 -19.91 -10.63
N THR A 20 -8.31 -19.20 -10.81
CA THR A 20 -8.47 -18.22 -11.88
C THR A 20 -7.57 -17.00 -11.63
N GLU A 21 -6.89 -16.52 -12.67
CA GLU A 21 -6.13 -15.27 -12.62
C GLU A 21 -7.05 -14.08 -12.91
N HIS A 22 -7.31 -13.25 -11.90
CA HIS A 22 -8.02 -11.98 -12.04
C HIS A 22 -7.03 -10.88 -12.45
N PRO A 23 -7.17 -10.25 -13.63
CA PRO A 23 -6.28 -9.14 -14.02
C PRO A 23 -6.40 -7.96 -13.07
N THR A 24 -5.29 -7.41 -12.61
CA THR A 24 -5.24 -6.27 -11.68
C THR A 24 -3.87 -5.58 -11.73
N GLY A 25 -3.57 -4.73 -10.75
CA GLY A 25 -2.33 -3.99 -10.57
C GLY A 25 -2.40 -3.11 -9.32
N TYR A 26 -1.71 -1.97 -9.34
CA TYR A 26 -1.93 -0.91 -8.35
C TYR A 26 -3.16 -0.07 -8.71
N TRP A 27 -3.83 0.51 -7.71
CA TRP A 27 -4.94 1.43 -7.95
C TRP A 27 -4.42 2.84 -8.32
N ALA A 28 -4.86 3.40 -9.45
CA ALA A 28 -4.29 4.63 -10.02
C ALA A 28 -4.41 5.84 -9.08
N GLU A 29 -5.59 6.11 -8.51
CA GLU A 29 -5.81 7.22 -7.56
C GLU A 29 -4.90 7.10 -6.32
N GLU A 30 -4.70 5.87 -5.83
CA GLU A 30 -3.88 5.58 -4.65
C GLU A 30 -2.38 5.79 -4.90
N LEU A 31 -1.96 5.91 -6.16
CA LEU A 31 -0.60 6.30 -6.52
C LEU A 31 -0.53 7.78 -6.89
N LEU A 32 -1.43 8.27 -7.75
CA LEU A 32 -1.38 9.61 -8.32
C LEU A 32 -1.61 10.70 -7.28
N ALA A 33 -2.62 10.58 -6.42
CA ALA A 33 -2.92 11.61 -5.44
C ALA A 33 -1.79 11.76 -4.40
N PRO A 34 -1.27 10.67 -3.80
CA PRO A 34 -0.12 10.75 -2.91
C PRO A 34 1.16 11.26 -3.57
N TYR A 35 1.45 10.82 -4.80
CA TYR A 35 2.60 11.30 -5.57
C TYR A 35 2.57 12.81 -5.78
N ARG A 36 1.41 13.36 -6.22
CA ARG A 36 1.23 14.80 -6.40
C ARG A 36 1.40 15.56 -5.09
N LEU A 37 0.73 15.15 -4.02
CA LEU A 37 0.80 15.86 -2.73
C LEU A 37 2.21 15.88 -2.12
N LEU A 38 2.94 14.76 -2.20
CA LEU A 38 4.32 14.70 -1.71
C LEU A 38 5.28 15.54 -2.55
N THR A 39 5.17 15.48 -3.87
CA THR A 39 6.04 16.28 -4.76
C THR A 39 5.73 17.77 -4.67
N GLU A 40 4.46 18.17 -4.54
CA GLU A 40 4.05 19.55 -4.29
C GLU A 40 4.55 20.08 -2.94
N ALA A 41 4.66 19.21 -1.93
CA ALA A 41 5.28 19.52 -0.64
C ALA A 41 6.83 19.56 -0.69
N GLY A 42 7.45 19.29 -1.85
CA GLY A 42 8.89 19.38 -2.06
C GLY A 42 9.67 18.13 -1.60
N HIS A 43 9.02 16.96 -1.56
CA HIS A 43 9.67 15.68 -1.33
C HIS A 43 9.98 14.98 -2.66
N ASP A 44 11.08 14.21 -2.68
CA ASP A 44 11.41 13.34 -3.81
C ASP A 44 10.71 12.00 -3.64
N VAL A 45 10.06 11.49 -4.69
CA VAL A 45 9.42 10.16 -4.67
C VAL A 45 10.26 9.19 -5.50
N VAL A 46 10.59 8.05 -4.90
CA VAL A 46 11.32 6.95 -5.54
C VAL A 46 10.44 5.71 -5.51
N PHE A 47 10.47 4.91 -6.56
CA PHE A 47 9.64 3.70 -6.67
C PHE A 47 10.48 2.44 -6.55
N ALA A 48 9.95 1.42 -5.88
CA ALA A 48 10.47 0.06 -5.87
C ALA A 48 9.34 -0.94 -6.09
N THR A 49 9.67 -2.05 -6.75
CA THR A 49 8.75 -3.18 -6.95
C THR A 49 9.49 -4.50 -6.71
N PRO A 50 8.79 -5.59 -6.36
CA PRO A 50 9.37 -6.93 -6.36
C PRO A 50 10.04 -7.22 -7.72
N GLY A 51 11.34 -7.53 -7.69
CA GLY A 51 12.13 -7.77 -8.90
C GLY A 51 12.44 -6.55 -9.78
N GLY A 52 12.05 -5.33 -9.39
CA GLY A 52 12.29 -4.10 -10.17
C GLY A 52 11.57 -4.06 -11.51
N VAL A 53 10.43 -4.75 -11.61
CA VAL A 53 9.59 -4.77 -12.81
C VAL A 53 8.72 -3.51 -12.87
N GLU A 54 8.47 -3.00 -14.08
CA GLU A 54 7.52 -1.91 -14.30
C GLU A 54 6.12 -2.34 -13.81
N PRO A 55 5.55 -1.64 -12.81
CA PRO A 55 4.25 -1.96 -12.26
C PRO A 55 3.15 -1.51 -13.24
N VAL A 56 1.98 -2.16 -13.18
CA VAL A 56 0.83 -1.80 -14.02
C VAL A 56 -0.31 -1.29 -13.17
N ALA A 57 -1.02 -0.27 -13.65
CA ALA A 57 -2.26 0.16 -13.02
C ALA A 57 -3.36 -0.88 -13.29
N ASP A 58 -4.22 -1.11 -12.30
CA ASP A 58 -5.48 -1.82 -12.54
C ASP A 58 -6.33 -1.00 -13.50
N THR A 59 -6.71 -1.59 -14.64
CA THR A 59 -7.53 -0.92 -15.66
C THR A 59 -8.87 -0.41 -15.13
N ALA A 60 -9.44 -1.05 -14.10
CA ALA A 60 -10.69 -0.62 -13.49
C ALA A 60 -10.54 0.67 -12.65
N SER A 61 -9.31 1.01 -12.27
CA SER A 61 -9.01 2.20 -11.47
C SER A 61 -8.76 3.47 -12.29
N LEU A 62 -8.60 3.34 -13.62
CA LEU A 62 -8.22 4.45 -14.49
C LEU A 62 -9.42 5.36 -14.80
N GLY A 63 -9.36 6.59 -14.31
CA GLY A 63 -10.23 7.70 -14.71
C GLY A 63 -9.74 8.43 -15.97
N GLU A 64 -10.44 9.51 -16.32
CA GLU A 64 -10.08 10.35 -17.47
C GLU A 64 -8.74 11.05 -17.23
N GLY A 65 -7.76 10.76 -18.08
CA GLY A 65 -6.44 11.39 -18.04
C GLY A 65 -5.40 10.68 -17.14
N ASP A 66 -5.81 9.72 -16.32
CA ASP A 66 -4.91 9.05 -15.37
C ASP A 66 -3.79 8.28 -16.07
N ALA A 67 -4.11 7.57 -17.16
CA ALA A 67 -3.08 6.84 -17.93
C ALA A 67 -2.00 7.78 -18.50
N ALA A 68 -2.39 8.98 -18.94
CA ALA A 68 -1.43 9.98 -19.41
C ALA A 68 -0.61 10.54 -18.23
N ALA A 69 -1.25 10.82 -17.09
CA ALA A 69 -0.56 11.31 -15.90
C ALA A 69 0.47 10.29 -15.36
N LEU A 70 0.12 9.00 -15.34
CA LEU A 70 1.02 7.92 -14.92
C LEU A 70 2.23 7.79 -15.87
N ALA A 71 2.02 7.94 -17.18
CA ALA A 71 3.10 7.85 -18.18
C ALA A 71 4.15 8.96 -18.03
N GLU A 72 3.81 10.10 -17.43
CA GLU A 72 4.74 11.20 -17.14
C GLU A 72 5.61 10.94 -15.89
N ILE A 73 5.29 9.92 -15.08
CA ILE A 73 6.06 9.56 -13.89
C ILE A 73 7.19 8.61 -14.30
N SER A 74 8.32 9.19 -14.72
CA SER A 74 9.48 8.43 -15.22
C SER A 74 9.96 7.33 -14.28
N GLY A 75 9.87 7.55 -12.96
CA GLY A 75 10.27 6.60 -11.92
C GLY A 75 9.52 5.27 -11.95
N LEU A 76 8.31 5.20 -12.54
CA LEU A 76 7.57 3.94 -12.69
C LEU A 76 8.15 3.02 -13.77
N THR A 77 8.82 3.56 -14.78
CA THR A 77 9.39 2.77 -15.88
C THR A 77 10.71 2.08 -15.51
N THR A 78 11.40 2.57 -14.48
CA THR A 78 12.64 2.01 -13.97
C THR A 78 12.66 2.00 -12.44
N PRO A 79 11.78 1.22 -11.79
CA PRO A 79 11.74 1.16 -10.33
C PRO A 79 12.97 0.41 -9.80
N LEU A 80 13.32 0.68 -8.55
CA LEU A 80 14.34 -0.10 -7.84
C LEU A 80 13.86 -1.54 -7.66
N VAL A 81 14.82 -2.47 -7.60
CA VAL A 81 14.57 -3.84 -7.14
C VAL A 81 14.37 -3.79 -5.63
N LEU A 82 13.18 -4.14 -5.14
CA LEU A 82 12.82 -4.04 -3.72
C LEU A 82 13.85 -4.72 -2.78
N ALA A 83 14.33 -5.91 -3.16
CA ALA A 83 15.34 -6.67 -2.40
C ALA A 83 16.69 -5.94 -2.22
N ALA A 84 16.96 -4.91 -3.02
CA ALA A 84 18.20 -4.13 -2.98
C ALA A 84 18.03 -2.76 -2.28
N VAL A 85 16.82 -2.45 -1.81
CA VAL A 85 16.50 -1.17 -1.16
C VAL A 85 16.99 -1.18 0.29
N ASP A 86 17.72 -0.13 0.68
CA ASP A 86 17.96 0.16 2.09
C ASP A 86 16.92 1.16 2.60
N SER A 87 16.11 0.75 3.59
CA SER A 87 15.15 1.65 4.26
C SER A 87 15.81 2.93 4.79
N SER A 88 17.10 2.87 5.13
CA SER A 88 17.85 3.97 5.74
C SER A 88 17.99 5.19 4.83
N ASP A 89 17.87 5.01 3.51
CA ASP A 89 17.92 6.06 2.49
C ASP A 89 16.64 6.91 2.40
N PHE A 90 15.53 6.44 2.98
CA PHE A 90 14.21 7.07 2.82
C PHE A 90 13.65 7.59 4.15
N ALA A 91 13.14 8.81 4.14
CA ALA A 91 12.52 9.40 5.32
C ALA A 91 11.18 8.76 5.68
N ALA A 92 10.48 8.18 4.69
CA ALA A 92 9.25 7.44 4.89
C ALA A 92 9.02 6.42 3.77
N VAL A 93 8.08 5.50 4.00
CA VAL A 93 7.64 4.50 3.02
C VAL A 93 6.13 4.59 2.82
N TYR A 94 5.67 4.46 1.57
CA TYR A 94 4.28 4.49 1.17
C TYR A 94 3.92 3.25 0.32
N TYR A 95 2.75 2.66 0.59
CA TYR A 95 2.22 1.49 -0.12
C TYR A 95 0.83 1.80 -0.71
N PRO A 96 0.71 2.06 -2.03
CA PRO A 96 -0.59 2.08 -2.69
C PRO A 96 -1.20 0.67 -2.74
N GLY A 97 -2.53 0.59 -2.79
CA GLY A 97 -3.30 -0.62 -2.98
C GLY A 97 -3.65 -0.90 -4.43
N GLY A 98 -4.89 -1.31 -4.70
CA GLY A 98 -5.27 -2.19 -5.82
C GLY A 98 -5.16 -3.66 -5.41
N HIS A 99 -5.66 -4.64 -6.18
CA HIS A 99 -5.60 -6.05 -5.73
C HIS A 99 -4.22 -6.69 -5.90
N GLY A 100 -3.29 -6.09 -6.65
CA GLY A 100 -1.95 -6.64 -6.88
C GLY A 100 -1.14 -6.97 -5.60
N PRO A 101 -1.07 -6.10 -4.57
CA PRO A 101 -0.44 -6.39 -3.28
C PRO A 101 -0.92 -7.69 -2.61
N MET A 102 -2.16 -8.12 -2.84
CA MET A 102 -2.68 -9.39 -2.31
C MET A 102 -2.00 -10.61 -2.93
N GLN A 103 -1.38 -10.45 -4.10
CA GLN A 103 -0.67 -11.50 -4.83
C GLN A 103 0.81 -11.58 -4.44
N ASP A 104 1.52 -10.46 -4.42
CA ASP A 104 2.96 -10.42 -4.23
C ASP A 104 3.38 -9.88 -2.85
N LEU A 105 2.98 -8.66 -2.50
CA LEU A 105 3.41 -8.01 -1.26
C LEU A 105 2.92 -8.71 0.01
N ALA A 106 1.76 -9.38 -0.04
CA ALA A 106 1.22 -10.19 1.07
C ALA A 106 2.15 -11.33 1.53
N VAL A 107 3.12 -11.72 0.69
CA VAL A 107 4.04 -12.84 0.94
C VAL A 107 5.50 -12.48 0.68
N ASP A 108 5.81 -11.20 0.43
CA ASP A 108 7.15 -10.75 0.07
C ASP A 108 8.00 -10.47 1.33
N ALA A 109 9.04 -11.28 1.52
CA ALA A 109 9.91 -11.18 2.69
C ALA A 109 10.79 -9.92 2.70
N ASP A 110 11.14 -9.38 1.53
CA ASP A 110 11.95 -8.16 1.42
C ASP A 110 11.10 -6.92 1.77
N SER A 111 9.84 -6.89 1.31
CA SER A 111 8.84 -5.90 1.74
C SER A 111 8.62 -5.97 3.25
N ALA A 112 8.43 -7.16 3.81
CA ALA A 112 8.26 -7.36 5.25
C ALA A 112 9.46 -6.83 6.05
N ALA A 113 10.68 -7.13 5.61
CA ALA A 113 11.91 -6.67 6.24
C ALA A 113 12.06 -5.14 6.15
N LEU A 114 11.75 -4.55 5.00
CA LEU A 114 11.75 -3.11 4.79
C LEU A 114 10.79 -2.41 5.77
N ILE A 115 9.54 -2.90 5.87
CA ILE A 115 8.52 -2.37 6.80
C ILE A 115 9.02 -2.42 8.24
N SER A 116 9.54 -3.57 8.64
CA SER A 116 10.04 -3.81 10.00
C SER A 116 11.20 -2.85 10.33
N ALA A 117 12.11 -2.63 9.38
CA ALA A 117 13.22 -1.69 9.53
C ALA A 117 12.75 -0.23 9.59
N THR A 118 11.81 0.18 8.75
CA THR A 118 11.22 1.53 8.75
C THR A 118 10.58 1.86 10.10
N VAL A 119 9.77 0.94 10.64
CA VAL A 119 9.11 1.14 11.94
C VAL A 119 10.11 1.11 13.09
N ALA A 120 11.09 0.20 13.08
CA ALA A 120 12.15 0.16 14.10
C ALA A 120 13.01 1.43 14.11
N ALA A 121 13.20 2.06 12.94
CA ALA A 121 13.89 3.34 12.81
C ALA A 121 13.04 4.55 13.24
N GLY A 122 11.78 4.34 13.64
CA GLY A 122 10.86 5.43 14.00
C GLY A 122 10.56 6.35 12.82
N ARG A 123 10.38 5.79 11.62
CA ARG A 123 10.05 6.53 10.40
C ARG A 123 8.59 6.34 10.00
N PRO A 124 7.93 7.36 9.42
CA PRO A 124 6.56 7.22 8.94
C PRO A 124 6.42 6.11 7.90
N LEU A 125 5.35 5.34 8.02
CA LEU A 125 4.90 4.39 7.03
C LEU A 125 3.42 4.61 6.78
N ALA A 126 3.04 4.71 5.51
CA ALA A 126 1.66 4.85 5.09
C ALA A 126 1.25 3.74 4.11
N ALA A 127 0.04 3.22 4.26
CA ALA A 127 -0.53 2.22 3.36
C ALA A 127 -2.03 2.50 3.15
N VAL A 128 -2.55 2.26 1.94
CA VAL A 128 -3.96 2.49 1.62
C VAL A 128 -4.57 1.24 1.00
N CYS A 129 -5.85 0.98 1.29
CA CYS A 129 -6.63 -0.08 0.65
C CYS A 129 -5.95 -1.45 0.87
N HIS A 130 -5.76 -2.25 -0.19
CA HIS A 130 -5.01 -3.51 -0.12
C HIS A 130 -3.49 -3.35 -0.07
N GLY A 131 -2.94 -2.13 -0.13
CA GLY A 131 -1.51 -1.88 0.11
C GLY A 131 -1.07 -2.37 1.49
N LEU A 132 -2.01 -2.42 2.44
CA LEU A 132 -1.81 -3.00 3.78
C LEU A 132 -1.54 -4.50 3.76
N ALA A 133 -1.77 -5.21 2.65
CA ALA A 133 -1.40 -6.62 2.52
C ALA A 133 0.11 -6.83 2.78
N ALA A 134 0.95 -5.83 2.45
CA ALA A 134 2.38 -5.84 2.75
C ALA A 134 2.70 -5.93 4.26
N LEU A 135 1.76 -5.54 5.14
CA LEU A 135 1.94 -5.62 6.59
C LEU A 135 1.74 -7.04 7.13
N LEU A 136 1.07 -7.93 6.40
CA LEU A 136 0.74 -9.28 6.85
C LEU A 136 1.99 -10.11 7.24
N PRO A 137 3.09 -10.12 6.47
CA PRO A 137 4.31 -10.82 6.84
C PRO A 137 5.25 -10.03 7.75
N ALA A 138 4.98 -8.75 8.06
CA ALA A 138 5.91 -7.87 8.78
C ALA A 138 5.86 -8.09 10.30
N LEU A 139 7.03 -8.27 10.91
CA LEU A 139 7.21 -8.58 12.33
C LEU A 139 8.10 -7.54 13.00
N ASP A 140 7.85 -7.25 14.27
CA ASP A 140 8.73 -6.44 15.08
C ASP A 140 10.00 -7.21 15.54
N SER A 141 10.88 -6.54 16.28
CA SER A 141 12.11 -7.15 16.81
C SER A 141 11.90 -8.27 17.84
N ALA A 142 10.69 -8.40 18.39
CA ALA A 142 10.30 -9.50 19.27
C ALA A 142 9.70 -10.69 18.48
N GLY A 143 9.48 -10.53 17.17
CA GLY A 143 8.87 -11.53 16.32
C GLY A 143 7.34 -11.49 16.30
N GLU A 144 6.72 -10.42 16.84
CA GLU A 144 5.28 -10.23 16.86
C GLU A 144 4.81 -9.45 15.62
N PRO A 145 3.59 -9.69 15.09
CA PRO A 145 3.07 -8.92 13.96
C PRO A 145 3.09 -7.42 14.23
N ILE A 146 3.56 -6.63 13.27
CA ILE A 146 3.72 -5.18 13.46
C ILE A 146 2.41 -4.43 13.70
N VAL A 147 1.30 -5.05 13.28
CA VAL A 147 -0.07 -4.56 13.43
C VAL A 147 -0.73 -5.01 14.73
N ALA A 148 -0.13 -5.93 15.50
CA ALA A 148 -0.74 -6.46 16.72
C ALA A 148 -0.98 -5.34 17.75
N GLY A 149 -2.23 -5.20 18.18
CA GLY A 149 -2.67 -4.15 19.10
C GLY A 149 -2.65 -2.72 18.53
N ARG A 150 -2.34 -2.55 17.24
CA ARG A 150 -2.37 -1.25 16.57
C ARG A 150 -3.76 -0.94 16.08
N ARG A 151 -4.13 0.33 16.14
CA ARG A 151 -5.38 0.84 15.59
C ARG A 151 -5.15 1.20 14.13
N ILE A 152 -5.81 0.50 13.22
CA ILE A 152 -5.63 0.66 11.78
C ILE A 152 -6.97 0.61 11.05
N THR A 153 -7.00 1.07 9.81
CA THR A 153 -8.08 0.75 8.87
C THR A 153 -7.50 -0.02 7.67
N GLY A 154 -8.27 -0.23 6.61
CA GLY A 154 -7.86 -0.93 5.39
C GLY A 154 -9.09 -1.40 4.62
N PHE A 155 -8.92 -1.87 3.40
CA PHE A 155 -10.05 -2.26 2.56
C PHE A 155 -10.91 -3.31 3.26
N SER A 156 -12.18 -2.99 3.46
CA SER A 156 -13.07 -3.79 4.31
C SER A 156 -13.54 -5.05 3.60
N ASP A 157 -13.90 -6.07 4.39
CA ASP A 157 -14.53 -7.28 3.87
C ASP A 157 -15.86 -6.97 3.17
N GLU A 158 -16.54 -5.88 3.56
CA GLU A 158 -17.77 -5.42 2.90
C GLU A 158 -17.49 -4.75 1.56
N GLU A 159 -16.45 -3.92 1.45
CA GLU A 159 -16.03 -3.35 0.16
C GLU A 159 -15.61 -4.46 -0.82
N GLU A 160 -14.91 -5.49 -0.34
CA GLU A 160 -14.55 -6.66 -1.16
C GLU A 160 -15.77 -7.46 -1.63
N ARG A 161 -16.81 -7.55 -0.79
CA ARG A 161 -18.08 -8.20 -1.14
C ARG A 161 -18.86 -7.38 -2.16
N ILE A 162 -18.92 -6.06 -2.00
CA ILE A 162 -19.53 -5.14 -2.97
C ILE A 162 -18.77 -5.21 -4.32
N GLY A 163 -17.44 -5.33 -4.28
CA GLY A 163 -16.59 -5.55 -5.45
C GLY A 163 -16.78 -6.91 -6.13
N GLY A 164 -17.47 -7.86 -5.48
CA GLY A 164 -17.81 -9.16 -6.05
C GLY A 164 -16.66 -10.18 -6.07
N LEU A 165 -15.59 -9.92 -5.32
CA LEU A 165 -14.43 -10.82 -5.24
C LEU A 165 -14.36 -11.58 -3.92
N ALA A 166 -15.04 -11.13 -2.86
CA ALA A 166 -14.91 -11.72 -1.52
C ALA A 166 -15.10 -13.25 -1.48
N ASP A 167 -16.13 -13.79 -2.14
CA ASP A 167 -16.42 -15.24 -2.14
C ASP A 167 -15.40 -16.08 -2.92
N ARG A 168 -14.55 -15.42 -3.73
CA ARG A 168 -13.49 -16.05 -4.54
C ARG A 168 -12.09 -15.64 -4.09
N ALA A 169 -11.98 -14.80 -3.06
CA ALA A 169 -10.70 -14.38 -2.52
C ALA A 169 -10.04 -15.54 -1.76
N PRO A 170 -8.73 -15.81 -1.94
CA PRO A 170 -8.03 -16.78 -1.10
C PRO A 170 -8.01 -16.40 0.39
N PHE A 171 -8.05 -15.10 0.66
CA PHE A 171 -8.20 -14.49 1.98
C PHE A 171 -8.72 -13.05 1.80
N LEU A 172 -9.32 -12.49 2.86
CA LEU A 172 -9.75 -11.10 2.90
C LEU A 172 -8.81 -10.28 3.77
N LEU A 173 -8.53 -9.04 3.36
CA LEU A 173 -7.54 -8.19 4.02
C LEU A 173 -7.93 -7.86 5.47
N GLU A 174 -9.13 -7.32 5.68
CA GLU A 174 -9.61 -6.94 7.02
C GLU A 174 -9.62 -8.16 7.95
N THR A 175 -10.20 -9.28 7.51
CA THR A 175 -10.17 -10.53 8.29
C THR A 175 -8.73 -10.96 8.65
N SER A 176 -7.80 -10.90 7.71
CA SER A 176 -6.39 -11.28 7.96
C SER A 176 -5.69 -10.35 8.93
N LEU A 177 -5.88 -9.03 8.82
CA LEU A 177 -5.31 -8.04 9.75
C LEU A 177 -5.86 -8.23 11.17
N ARG A 178 -7.18 -8.47 11.31
CA ARG A 178 -7.80 -8.79 12.61
C ARG A 178 -7.24 -10.07 13.21
N ALA A 179 -6.98 -11.10 12.39
CA ALA A 179 -6.40 -12.36 12.85
C ALA A 179 -4.97 -12.21 13.39
N LEU A 180 -4.22 -11.19 12.94
CA LEU A 180 -2.92 -10.80 13.49
C LEU A 180 -3.03 -9.93 14.76
N GLY A 181 -4.24 -9.69 15.27
CA GLY A 181 -4.48 -8.93 16.49
C GLY A 181 -4.56 -7.42 16.30
N ALA A 182 -4.71 -6.93 15.06
CA ALA A 182 -4.96 -5.51 14.81
C ALA A 182 -6.37 -5.09 15.23
N ASP A 183 -6.49 -3.89 15.79
CA ASP A 183 -7.77 -3.24 16.05
C ASP A 183 -8.22 -2.51 14.78
N VAL A 184 -8.79 -3.26 13.85
CA VAL A 184 -9.22 -2.72 12.56
C VAL A 184 -10.54 -1.96 12.71
N GLU A 185 -10.55 -0.69 12.34
CA GLU A 185 -11.73 0.16 12.26
C GLU A 185 -12.08 0.44 10.79
N VAL A 186 -13.36 0.29 10.45
CA VAL A 186 -13.87 0.55 9.10
C VAL A 186 -15.11 1.43 9.20
N THR A 187 -15.28 2.31 8.21
CA THR A 187 -16.47 3.14 8.03
C THR A 187 -17.25 2.70 6.79
N ASP A 188 -18.25 3.48 6.41
CA ASP A 188 -19.07 3.22 5.22
C ASP A 188 -18.19 2.95 3.99
N PRO A 189 -18.50 1.92 3.18
CA PRO A 189 -17.78 1.62 1.95
C PRO A 189 -17.59 2.86 1.07
N TRP A 190 -16.38 3.01 0.52
CA TRP A 190 -16.03 4.11 -0.39
C TRP A 190 -16.10 5.51 0.25
N SER A 191 -15.98 5.61 1.57
CA SER A 191 -15.80 6.87 2.29
C SER A 191 -14.34 7.13 2.65
N ASP A 192 -13.96 8.40 2.76
CA ASP A 192 -12.64 8.78 3.28
C ASP A 192 -12.53 8.41 4.76
N HIS A 193 -11.59 7.52 5.06
CA HIS A 193 -11.25 7.12 6.41
C HIS A 193 -9.76 6.80 6.52
N THR A 194 -9.04 7.67 7.22
CA THR A 194 -7.62 7.51 7.52
C THR A 194 -7.41 7.45 9.03
N ILE A 195 -6.60 6.50 9.47
CA ILE A 195 -6.16 6.35 10.86
C ILE A 195 -4.65 6.58 10.95
N VAL A 196 -4.26 7.44 11.89
CA VAL A 196 -2.87 7.68 12.27
C VAL A 196 -2.65 7.11 13.67
N ASP A 197 -1.91 6.02 13.76
CA ASP A 197 -1.46 5.41 15.02
C ASP A 197 0.06 5.56 15.16
N GLY A 198 0.47 6.64 15.82
CA GLY A 198 1.88 7.04 15.88
C GLY A 198 2.40 7.42 14.50
N LEU A 199 3.32 6.61 13.98
CA LEU A 199 3.93 6.78 12.66
C LEU A 199 3.39 5.79 11.61
N LEU A 200 2.44 4.94 11.98
CA LEU A 200 1.72 4.07 11.06
C LEU A 200 0.44 4.78 10.61
N ILE A 201 0.33 5.05 9.32
CA ILE A 201 -0.79 5.75 8.69
C ILE A 201 -1.50 4.76 7.77
N THR A 202 -2.80 4.58 7.95
CA THR A 202 -3.58 3.63 7.15
C THR A 202 -4.82 4.31 6.59
N GLY A 203 -5.10 4.11 5.30
CA GLY A 203 -6.30 4.59 4.62
C GLY A 203 -7.17 3.44 4.15
N GLN A 204 -8.48 3.54 4.29
CA GLN A 204 -9.39 2.42 4.07
C GLN A 204 -9.45 1.99 2.60
N ASN A 205 -9.55 2.94 1.68
CA ASN A 205 -9.93 2.70 0.27
C ASN A 205 -9.40 3.84 -0.61
N PRO A 206 -9.67 3.87 -1.93
CA PRO A 206 -9.23 4.97 -2.80
C PRO A 206 -9.67 6.37 -2.34
N GLN A 207 -10.83 6.50 -1.69
CA GLN A 207 -11.30 7.81 -1.18
C GLN A 207 -10.45 8.34 -0.02
N SER A 208 -9.59 7.49 0.55
CA SER A 208 -8.68 7.82 1.65
C SER A 208 -7.27 8.18 1.17
N SER A 209 -6.97 8.10 -0.14
CA SER A 209 -5.62 8.35 -0.67
C SER A 209 -5.08 9.73 -0.33
N ALA A 210 -5.89 10.77 -0.53
CA ALA A 210 -5.49 12.14 -0.28
C ALA A 210 -5.28 12.43 1.22
N SER A 211 -6.18 11.95 2.08
CA SER A 211 -6.10 12.17 3.53
C SER A 211 -4.90 11.42 4.15
N ALA A 212 -4.63 10.19 3.71
CA ALA A 212 -3.45 9.43 4.10
C ALA A 212 -2.14 10.12 3.65
N ALA A 213 -2.09 10.62 2.42
CA ALA A 213 -0.93 11.36 1.92
C ALA A 213 -0.69 12.68 2.66
N GLN A 214 -1.75 13.43 3.00
CA GLN A 214 -1.65 14.64 3.81
C GLN A 214 -1.11 14.34 5.20
N ALA A 215 -1.55 13.25 5.83
CA ALA A 215 -1.01 12.79 7.11
C ALA A 215 0.49 12.43 6.99
N LEU A 216 0.88 11.79 5.88
CA LEU A 216 2.28 11.46 5.63
C LEU A 216 3.15 12.70 5.42
N VAL A 217 2.68 13.68 4.65
CA VAL A 217 3.34 14.99 4.48
C VAL A 217 3.51 15.67 5.84
N ALA A 218 2.47 15.67 6.69
CA ALA A 218 2.55 16.26 8.02
C ALA A 218 3.56 15.54 8.94
N ALA A 219 3.72 14.22 8.79
CA ALA A 219 4.70 13.43 9.55
C ALA A 219 6.15 13.64 9.07
N LEU A 220 6.36 14.24 7.90
CA LEU A 220 7.67 14.58 7.33
C LEU A 220 8.12 16.02 7.62
N ALA A 221 7.27 16.81 8.28
CA ALA A 221 7.48 18.24 8.56
C ALA A 221 8.33 18.52 9.81
#